data_AF-A0AAD4JFQ1-F1
#
_entry.id   AF-A0AAD4JFQ1-F1
#
_cell.length_a   1.000
_cell.length_b   1.000
_cell.length_c   1.000
_cell.angle_alpha   90.00
_cell.angle_beta   90.00
_cell.angle_gamma   90.00
#
_symmetry.space_group_name_H-M   'P 1'
#
loop_
_entity.id
_entity.type
_entity.pdbx_description
1 polymer ?
#
loop_
_entity_poly.entity_id
_entity_poly.type
_entity_poly.pdbx_seq_one_letter_code
_entity_poly.pdbx_strand_id
1 'polypeptide(L)'
;MVVVRDLLEKDNSVVSMIGDGAITAGQAYEAMNNAGFLDSNLIVMLNDYKQVSLPTTMLDGPTTPVGALYSALTKLQGSSKFRQLREAAKVELELYYIGPVDGHNIEDLVTIFEKVKSMPAPGIVLIHIITEKGKGYPPIEAAADRMHGVVKFNPATGKQNKAKSSTLSYTQYFAESLIKEAEIGNKIVAIHAAMGGGTGLNYLQKRFPYRCFDVGIVEQHAVTFAAGLATEGP
;
A
#
# COMPACT_ATOMS: atom_id res chain seq x y z
N MET A 1 -6.30 -17.86 -10.97
CA MET A 1 -7.57 -18.44 -10.46
C MET A 1 -8.72 -18.18 -11.40
N VAL A 2 -9.01 -16.93 -11.79
CA VAL A 2 -10.08 -16.61 -12.74
C VAL A 2 -9.95 -17.39 -14.05
N VAL A 3 -8.78 -17.31 -14.71
CA VAL A 3 -8.49 -18.07 -15.94
C VAL A 3 -8.77 -19.58 -15.78
N VAL A 4 -8.40 -20.17 -14.63
CA VAL A 4 -8.62 -21.60 -14.37
C VAL A 4 -10.10 -21.91 -14.16
N ARG A 5 -10.85 -21.02 -13.49
CA ARG A 5 -12.30 -21.17 -13.34
C ARG A 5 -12.96 -21.22 -14.72
N ASP A 6 -12.60 -20.27 -15.60
CA ASP A 6 -13.21 -20.12 -16.91
C ASP A 6 -12.86 -21.30 -17.83
N LEU A 7 -11.60 -21.75 -17.83
CA LEU A 7 -11.16 -22.95 -18.56
C LEU A 7 -11.84 -24.25 -18.09
N LEU A 8 -12.27 -24.30 -16.83
CA LEU A 8 -12.96 -25.44 -16.24
C LEU A 8 -14.49 -25.26 -16.24
N GLU A 9 -15.01 -24.22 -16.89
CA GLU A 9 -16.44 -23.89 -16.96
C GLU A 9 -17.12 -23.84 -15.58
N LYS A 10 -16.41 -23.33 -14.57
CA LYS A 10 -16.93 -23.19 -13.20
C LYS A 10 -17.62 -21.84 -13.00
N ASP A 11 -18.53 -21.79 -12.04
CA ASP A 11 -19.35 -20.61 -11.72
C ASP A 11 -18.94 -19.89 -10.42
N ASN A 12 -17.85 -20.31 -9.78
CA ASN A 12 -17.44 -19.74 -8.51
C ASN A 12 -16.94 -18.28 -8.65
N SER A 13 -17.20 -17.45 -7.64
CA SER A 13 -16.62 -16.10 -7.59
C SER A 13 -15.14 -16.14 -7.20
N VAL A 14 -14.34 -15.23 -7.75
CA VAL A 14 -12.95 -14.99 -7.32
C VAL A 14 -12.89 -13.58 -6.76
N VAL A 15 -12.49 -13.47 -5.50
CA VAL A 15 -12.36 -12.20 -4.77
C VAL A 15 -10.91 -12.05 -4.33
N SER A 16 -10.29 -10.93 -4.70
CA SER A 16 -8.96 -10.52 -4.23
C SER A 16 -9.11 -9.40 -3.22
N MET A 17 -8.32 -9.40 -2.15
CA MET A 17 -8.23 -8.27 -1.22
C MET A 17 -6.82 -7.69 -1.30
N ILE A 18 -6.75 -6.37 -1.49
CA ILE A 18 -5.48 -5.64 -1.63
C ILE A 18 -5.53 -4.38 -0.77
N GLY A 19 -4.43 -4.08 -0.08
CA GLY A 19 -4.30 -2.83 0.68
C GLY A 19 -3.95 -1.64 -0.22
N ASP A 20 -4.26 -0.43 0.23
CA ASP A 20 -3.83 0.85 -0.36
C ASP A 20 -2.31 0.95 -0.63
N GLY A 21 -1.47 0.41 0.26
CA GLY A 21 -0.03 0.33 0.00
C GLY A 21 0.34 -0.68 -1.07
N ALA A 22 -0.33 -1.84 -1.12
CA ALA A 22 -0.01 -2.91 -2.05
C ALA A 22 -0.49 -2.60 -3.48
N ILE A 23 -1.57 -1.84 -3.64
CA ILE A 23 -2.06 -1.45 -4.97
C ILE A 23 -1.13 -0.45 -5.67
N THR A 24 -0.15 0.16 -4.97
CA THR A 24 0.87 1.00 -5.63
C THR A 24 1.89 0.18 -6.40
N ALA A 25 2.01 -1.12 -6.12
CA ALA A 25 2.97 -1.99 -6.78
C ALA A 25 2.63 -2.13 -8.28
N GLY A 26 3.64 -2.04 -9.14
CA GLY A 26 3.47 -2.20 -10.59
C GLY A 26 2.76 -3.49 -10.97
N GLN A 27 3.07 -4.59 -10.27
CA GLN A 27 2.43 -5.89 -10.48
C GLN A 27 0.91 -5.87 -10.26
N ALA A 28 0.40 -5.02 -9.36
CA ALA A 28 -1.05 -4.89 -9.16
C ALA A 28 -1.72 -4.26 -10.39
N TYR A 29 -1.10 -3.23 -10.97
CA TYR A 29 -1.57 -2.62 -12.21
C TYR A 29 -1.47 -3.56 -13.40
N GLU A 30 -0.35 -4.29 -13.54
CA GLU A 30 -0.16 -5.30 -14.58
C GLU A 30 -1.22 -6.41 -14.48
N ALA A 31 -1.52 -6.88 -13.26
CA ALA A 31 -2.54 -7.89 -13.03
C ALA A 31 -3.95 -7.39 -13.36
N MET A 32 -4.31 -6.16 -12.97
CA MET A 32 -5.59 -5.56 -13.33
C MET A 32 -5.72 -5.34 -14.83
N ASN A 33 -4.66 -4.84 -15.49
CA ASN A 33 -4.65 -4.66 -16.93
C ASN A 33 -4.79 -5.99 -17.68
N ASN A 34 -4.08 -7.04 -17.25
CA ASN A 34 -4.22 -8.37 -17.83
C ASN A 34 -5.61 -8.97 -17.60
N ALA A 35 -6.20 -8.78 -16.41
CA ALA A 35 -7.56 -9.22 -16.15
C ALA A 35 -8.59 -8.49 -17.02
N GLY A 36 -8.38 -7.19 -17.31
CA GLY A 36 -9.26 -6.41 -18.18
C GLY A 36 -9.13 -6.85 -19.63
N PHE A 37 -7.89 -7.10 -20.09
CA PHE A 37 -7.64 -7.66 -21.41
C PHE A 37 -8.29 -9.04 -21.63
N LEU A 38 -8.39 -9.84 -20.57
CA LEU A 38 -9.00 -11.18 -20.61
C LEU A 38 -10.52 -11.17 -20.38
N ASP A 39 -11.17 -10.01 -20.24
CA ASP A 39 -12.58 -9.86 -19.86
C ASP A 39 -12.97 -10.79 -18.67
N SER A 40 -12.09 -10.79 -17.67
CA SER A 40 -12.15 -11.73 -16.56
C SER A 40 -13.10 -11.24 -15.46
N ASN A 41 -14.11 -12.05 -15.12
CA ASN A 41 -14.99 -11.74 -13.98
C ASN A 41 -14.24 -11.89 -12.63
N LEU A 42 -13.79 -10.76 -12.09
CA LEU A 42 -12.95 -10.66 -10.89
C LEU A 42 -13.44 -9.56 -9.96
N ILE A 43 -13.60 -9.87 -8.67
CA ILE A 43 -13.88 -8.85 -7.66
C ILE A 43 -12.58 -8.51 -6.93
N VAL A 44 -12.24 -7.23 -6.85
CA VAL A 44 -11.09 -6.71 -6.11
C VAL A 44 -11.61 -5.80 -4.99
N MET A 45 -11.35 -6.16 -3.74
CA MET A 45 -11.54 -5.28 -2.60
C MET A 45 -10.26 -4.50 -2.31
N LEU A 46 -10.30 -3.20 -2.55
CA LEU A 46 -9.28 -2.25 -2.11
C LEU A 46 -9.60 -1.83 -0.67
N ASN A 47 -8.80 -2.31 0.27
CA ASN A 47 -8.84 -1.92 1.66
C ASN A 47 -7.94 -0.71 1.90
N ASP A 48 -8.52 0.49 1.89
CA ASP A 48 -7.83 1.75 2.19
C ASP A 48 -7.98 2.10 3.68
N TYR A 49 -6.89 2.01 4.42
CA TYR A 49 -6.82 2.42 5.82
C TYR A 49 -5.92 3.64 6.03
N LYS A 50 -5.59 4.36 4.94
CA LYS A 50 -4.85 5.63 4.89
C LYS A 50 -3.50 5.62 5.61
N GLN A 51 -2.83 4.47 5.70
CA GLN A 51 -1.50 4.37 6.28
C GLN A 51 -0.58 3.53 5.39
N VAL A 52 0.56 4.09 5.02
CA VAL A 52 1.61 3.36 4.29
C VAL A 52 2.24 2.32 5.21
N SER A 53 2.72 1.25 4.59
CA SER A 53 3.14 -0.03 5.17
C SER A 53 4.33 -0.02 6.12
N LEU A 54 4.68 1.07 6.79
CA LEU A 54 5.58 1.16 7.94
C LEU A 54 5.57 2.62 8.43
N PRO A 55 5.87 2.92 9.70
CA PRO A 55 6.08 4.29 10.13
C PRO A 55 7.38 4.81 9.52
N THR A 56 7.30 5.49 8.37
CA THR A 56 8.23 6.56 8.03
C THR A 56 7.92 7.71 8.98
N THR A 57 8.46 7.63 10.20
CA THR A 57 8.26 8.63 11.26
C THR A 57 8.73 10.00 10.77
N MET A 58 7.79 10.88 10.46
CA MET A 58 7.97 12.33 10.44
C MET A 58 7.24 12.93 11.65
N LEU A 59 7.68 14.10 12.09
CA LEU A 59 7.38 14.71 13.38
C LEU A 59 5.89 15.01 13.67
N ASP A 60 4.95 14.80 12.75
CA ASP A 60 3.58 15.37 12.84
C ASP A 60 2.42 14.38 12.57
N GLY A 61 2.64 13.06 12.64
CA GLY A 61 1.56 12.05 12.55
C GLY A 61 1.66 11.09 11.36
N PRO A 62 0.62 10.26 11.08
CA PRO A 62 0.67 9.24 10.04
C PRO A 62 0.85 9.85 8.64
N THR A 63 1.80 9.32 7.87
CA THR A 63 2.06 9.74 6.48
C THR A 63 0.95 9.23 5.55
N THR A 64 0.50 10.10 4.65
CA THR A 64 -0.33 9.73 3.50
C THR A 64 0.47 8.87 2.51
N PRO A 65 -0.14 7.85 1.87
CA PRO A 65 0.49 7.09 0.78
C PRO A 65 1.21 7.97 -0.22
N VAL A 66 2.51 7.68 -0.43
CA VAL A 66 3.29 8.32 -1.49
C VAL A 66 2.78 7.83 -2.84
N GLY A 67 2.22 8.75 -3.61
CA GLY A 67 1.66 8.46 -4.92
C GLY A 67 0.92 9.68 -5.46
N ALA A 68 1.46 10.30 -6.51
CA ALA A 68 0.79 11.40 -7.21
C ALA A 68 -0.59 10.96 -7.71
N LEU A 69 -0.76 9.68 -8.06
CA LEU A 69 -2.03 9.07 -8.44
C LEU A 69 -3.00 8.96 -7.25
N TYR A 70 -2.55 8.55 -6.06
CA TYR A 70 -3.39 8.51 -4.85
C TYR A 70 -3.89 9.92 -4.46
N SER A 71 -2.99 10.90 -4.49
CA SER A 71 -3.32 12.31 -4.25
C SER A 71 -4.22 12.89 -5.35
N ALA A 72 -4.02 12.51 -6.61
CA ALA A 72 -4.86 12.92 -7.73
C ALA A 72 -6.26 12.30 -7.62
N LEU A 73 -6.37 11.00 -7.33
CA LEU A 73 -7.64 10.30 -7.12
C LEU A 73 -8.44 10.92 -5.96
N THR A 74 -7.77 11.27 -4.86
CA THR A 74 -8.40 11.94 -3.71
C THR A 74 -8.86 13.36 -4.05
N LYS A 75 -8.11 14.12 -4.85
CA LYS A 75 -8.49 15.47 -5.31
C LYS A 75 -9.56 15.47 -6.40
N LEU A 76 -9.59 14.44 -7.24
CA LEU A 76 -10.55 14.28 -8.33
C LEU A 76 -11.96 13.88 -7.85
N GLN A 77 -12.07 13.24 -6.68
CA GLN A 77 -13.35 12.81 -6.07
C GLN A 77 -14.38 13.94 -5.88
N GLY A 78 -13.97 15.22 -5.88
CA GLY A 78 -14.87 16.37 -5.75
C GLY A 78 -15.39 16.97 -7.07
N SER A 79 -14.98 16.47 -8.24
CA SER A 79 -15.24 17.13 -9.53
C SER A 79 -16.08 16.28 -10.49
N SER A 80 -16.97 16.93 -11.26
CA SER A 80 -17.78 16.30 -12.31
C SER A 80 -16.94 15.60 -13.40
N LYS A 81 -15.67 15.98 -13.55
CA LYS A 81 -14.69 15.35 -14.45
C LYS A 81 -14.34 13.91 -14.05
N PHE A 82 -14.41 13.54 -12.78
CA PHE A 82 -14.17 12.15 -12.34
C PHE A 82 -15.29 11.22 -12.76
N ARG A 83 -16.53 11.71 -12.86
CA ARG A 83 -17.63 10.94 -13.44
C ARG A 83 -17.36 10.61 -14.91
N GLN A 84 -16.83 11.56 -15.68
CA GLN A 84 -16.43 11.35 -17.08
C GLN A 84 -15.21 10.42 -17.20
N LEU A 85 -14.21 10.56 -16.33
CA LEU A 85 -13.06 9.65 -16.27
C LEU A 85 -13.48 8.23 -15.89
N ARG A 86 -14.46 8.07 -14.99
CA ARG A 86 -15.05 6.79 -14.63
C ARG A 86 -15.78 6.16 -15.80
N GLU A 87 -16.58 6.92 -16.54
CA GLU A 87 -17.24 6.42 -17.76
C GLU A 87 -16.24 6.11 -18.88
N ALA A 88 -15.13 6.85 -18.99
CA ALA A 88 -14.06 6.56 -19.97
C ALA A 88 -13.24 5.31 -19.58
N ALA A 89 -12.86 5.16 -18.30
CA ALA A 89 -12.17 3.98 -17.79
C ALA A 89 -13.04 2.72 -17.85
N LYS A 90 -14.37 2.88 -17.77
CA LYS A 90 -15.34 1.80 -17.98
C LYS A 90 -15.32 1.26 -19.41
N VAL A 91 -14.91 2.08 -20.39
CA VAL A 91 -14.81 1.71 -21.81
C VAL A 91 -13.45 1.10 -22.16
N GLU A 92 -12.36 1.51 -21.50
CA GLU A 92 -11.00 1.00 -21.82
C GLU A 92 -10.51 -0.14 -20.92
N LEU A 93 -10.97 -0.25 -19.67
CA LEU A 93 -10.47 -1.24 -18.69
C LEU A 93 -11.53 -2.26 -18.24
N GLU A 94 -12.78 -2.14 -18.71
CA GLU A 94 -13.93 -2.95 -18.25
C GLU A 94 -13.99 -3.08 -16.71
N LEU A 95 -13.65 -1.98 -16.03
CA LEU A 95 -13.53 -1.89 -14.59
C LEU A 95 -14.77 -1.18 -13.99
N TYR A 96 -15.54 -1.91 -13.21
CA TYR A 96 -16.65 -1.38 -12.43
C TYR A 96 -16.20 -0.96 -11.03
N TYR A 97 -16.23 0.34 -10.75
CA TYR A 97 -15.78 0.89 -9.47
C TYR A 97 -16.95 1.19 -8.50
N ILE A 98 -16.85 0.68 -7.27
CA ILE A 98 -17.80 0.88 -6.18
C ILE A 98 -17.04 1.44 -4.96
N GLY A 99 -17.30 2.69 -4.58
CA GLY A 99 -16.74 3.29 -3.36
C GLY A 99 -16.30 4.75 -3.51
N PRO A 100 -15.56 5.30 -2.53
CA PRO A 100 -15.24 4.67 -1.25
C PRO A 100 -16.50 4.44 -0.40
N VAL A 101 -16.56 3.32 0.33
CA VAL A 101 -17.62 3.02 1.31
C VAL A 101 -17.03 2.71 2.69
N ASP A 102 -17.83 2.79 3.75
CA ASP A 102 -17.39 2.40 5.10
C ASP A 102 -17.15 0.89 5.17
N GLY A 103 -15.89 0.49 5.35
CA GLY A 103 -15.48 -0.90 5.48
C GLY A 103 -15.84 -1.53 6.84
N HIS A 104 -16.40 -0.76 7.77
CA HIS A 104 -16.88 -1.24 9.07
C HIS A 104 -18.41 -1.39 9.13
N ASN A 105 -19.13 -0.98 8.09
CA ASN A 105 -20.57 -1.19 7.99
C ASN A 105 -20.85 -2.52 7.25
N ILE A 106 -21.12 -3.57 8.01
CA ILE A 106 -21.32 -4.92 7.45
C ILE A 106 -22.59 -5.00 6.60
N GLU A 107 -23.66 -4.32 7.00
CA GLU A 107 -24.93 -4.28 6.28
C GLU A 107 -24.77 -3.70 4.87
N ASP A 108 -24.01 -2.60 4.74
CA ASP A 108 -23.68 -1.99 3.45
C ASP A 108 -22.81 -2.92 2.60
N LEU A 109 -21.79 -3.54 3.21
CA LEU A 109 -20.89 -4.47 2.50
C LEU A 109 -21.65 -5.70 1.97
N VAL A 110 -22.52 -6.30 2.77
CA VAL A 110 -23.39 -7.41 2.35
C VAL A 110 -24.25 -6.98 1.17
N THR A 111 -24.90 -5.82 1.26
CA THR A 111 -25.73 -5.28 0.18
C THR A 111 -24.95 -5.06 -1.11
N ILE A 112 -23.71 -4.56 -1.01
CA ILE A 112 -22.83 -4.37 -2.17
C ILE A 112 -22.48 -5.72 -2.79
N PHE A 113 -22.08 -6.71 -1.98
CA PHE A 113 -21.71 -8.03 -2.47
C PHE A 113 -22.88 -8.78 -3.13
N GLU A 114 -24.09 -8.67 -2.56
CA GLU A 114 -25.30 -9.24 -3.16
C GLU A 114 -25.59 -8.62 -4.53
N LYS A 115 -25.48 -7.30 -4.64
CA LYS A 115 -25.65 -6.58 -5.92
C LYS A 115 -24.60 -7.03 -6.93
N VAL A 116 -23.32 -7.05 -6.56
CA VAL A 116 -22.22 -7.47 -7.43
C VAL A 116 -22.40 -8.91 -7.90
N LYS A 117 -22.80 -9.82 -7.01
CA LYS A 117 -23.11 -11.21 -7.36
C LYS A 117 -24.25 -11.34 -8.36
N SER A 118 -25.22 -10.42 -8.34
CA SER A 118 -26.36 -10.43 -9.26
C SER A 118 -26.08 -9.80 -10.63
N MET A 119 -24.92 -9.14 -10.81
CA MET A 119 -24.55 -8.52 -12.08
C MET A 119 -24.11 -9.61 -13.09
N PRO A 120 -24.70 -9.66 -14.30
CA PRO A 120 -24.23 -10.56 -15.34
C PRO A 120 -22.90 -10.03 -15.92
N ALA A 121 -21.85 -10.84 -15.80
CA ALA A 121 -20.52 -10.60 -16.37
C ALA A 121 -20.01 -9.15 -16.18
N PRO A 122 -19.79 -8.68 -14.93
CA PRO A 122 -19.41 -7.30 -14.68
C PRO A 122 -17.96 -6.95 -15.08
N GLY A 123 -17.20 -7.90 -15.62
CA GLY A 123 -15.75 -7.76 -15.81
C GLY A 123 -15.05 -7.66 -14.46
N ILE A 124 -14.15 -6.68 -14.32
CA ILE A 124 -13.48 -6.44 -13.04
C ILE A 124 -14.33 -5.50 -12.19
N VAL A 125 -14.64 -5.89 -10.94
CA VAL A 125 -15.30 -5.02 -9.97
C VAL A 125 -14.32 -4.60 -8.90
N LEU A 126 -13.98 -3.32 -8.83
CA LEU A 126 -13.17 -2.73 -7.76
C LEU A 126 -14.07 -2.12 -6.67
N ILE A 127 -14.14 -2.78 -5.52
CA ILE A 127 -14.83 -2.30 -4.33
C ILE A 127 -13.80 -1.61 -3.43
N HIS A 128 -13.88 -0.29 -3.31
CA HIS A 128 -13.02 0.52 -2.45
C HIS A 128 -13.70 0.73 -1.10
N ILE A 129 -13.12 0.13 -0.06
CA ILE A 129 -13.57 0.26 1.32
C ILE A 129 -12.58 1.09 2.12
N ILE A 130 -13.09 1.94 3.01
CA ILE A 130 -12.30 2.69 3.97
C ILE A 130 -12.34 1.95 5.30
N THR A 131 -11.19 1.57 5.83
CA THR A 131 -11.10 0.94 7.16
C THR A 131 -10.15 1.70 8.08
N GLU A 132 -9.98 1.19 9.30
CA GLU A 132 -9.08 1.74 10.30
C GLU A 132 -8.16 0.61 10.75
N LYS A 133 -6.84 0.79 10.58
CA LYS A 133 -5.87 -0.24 10.93
C LYS A 133 -5.91 -0.52 12.43
N GLY A 134 -6.24 -1.77 12.75
CA GLY A 134 -6.31 -2.27 14.12
C GLY A 134 -7.59 -1.96 14.87
N LYS A 135 -8.64 -1.49 14.19
CA LYS A 135 -9.94 -1.22 14.81
C LYS A 135 -10.44 -2.42 15.62
N GLY A 136 -10.95 -2.14 16.81
CA GLY A 136 -11.47 -3.16 17.72
C GLY A 136 -10.41 -3.75 18.64
N TYR A 137 -9.18 -3.24 18.60
CA TYR A 137 -8.10 -3.68 19.49
C TYR A 137 -7.32 -2.47 20.04
N PRO A 138 -7.70 -1.94 21.22
CA PRO A 138 -7.16 -0.71 21.78
C PRO A 138 -5.63 -0.63 21.88
N PRO A 139 -4.88 -1.72 22.19
CA PRO A 139 -3.43 -1.65 22.23
C PRO A 139 -2.78 -1.39 20.86
N ILE A 140 -3.39 -1.85 19.76
CA ILE A 140 -2.94 -1.48 18.41
C ILE A 140 -3.29 -0.04 18.12
N GLU A 141 -4.50 0.38 18.46
CA GLU A 141 -4.97 1.72 18.12
C GLU A 141 -4.11 2.83 18.74
N ALA A 142 -3.59 2.58 19.94
CA ALA A 142 -2.67 3.47 20.65
C ALA A 142 -1.20 3.37 20.16
N ALA A 143 -0.83 2.33 19.42
CA ALA A 143 0.55 2.12 18.98
C ALA A 143 0.88 3.00 17.76
N ALA A 144 2.02 3.69 17.80
CA ALA A 144 2.46 4.58 16.71
C ALA A 144 2.65 3.86 15.36
N ASP A 145 3.04 2.59 15.38
CA ASP A 145 3.20 1.72 14.22
C ASP A 145 1.98 0.81 13.97
N ARG A 146 0.91 0.96 14.77
CA ARG A 146 -0.23 0.04 14.81
C ARG A 146 0.19 -1.43 14.97
N MET A 147 1.27 -1.67 15.72
CA MET A 147 1.86 -3.00 15.93
C MET A 147 2.17 -3.70 14.60
N HIS A 148 2.67 -2.97 13.61
CA HIS A 148 3.10 -3.54 12.35
C HIS A 148 4.42 -4.31 12.54
N GLY A 149 4.35 -5.64 12.47
CA GLY A 149 5.50 -6.51 12.68
C GLY A 149 5.89 -6.63 14.16
N VAL A 150 5.08 -7.37 14.93
CA VAL A 150 5.33 -7.59 16.36
C VAL A 150 6.03 -8.90 16.67
N VAL A 151 6.86 -8.88 17.72
CA VAL A 151 7.29 -10.09 18.41
C VAL A 151 6.20 -10.59 19.34
N LYS A 152 6.41 -11.74 19.98
CA LYS A 152 5.49 -12.29 21.00
C LYS A 152 5.08 -11.20 21.99
N PHE A 153 3.79 -10.95 22.11
CA PHE A 153 3.22 -9.90 22.96
C PHE A 153 2.06 -10.44 23.80
N ASN A 154 1.69 -9.70 24.85
CA ASN A 154 0.51 -10.00 25.65
C ASN A 154 -0.75 -9.42 24.96
N PRO A 155 -1.74 -10.25 24.55
CA PRO A 155 -2.95 -9.76 23.88
C PRO A 155 -3.84 -8.86 24.74
N ALA A 156 -3.79 -8.94 26.07
CA ALA A 156 -4.60 -8.04 26.90
C ALA A 156 -3.99 -6.63 26.98
N THR A 157 -2.67 -6.51 26.84
CA THR A 157 -1.95 -5.25 27.13
C THR A 157 -1.16 -4.71 25.94
N GLY A 158 -1.05 -5.44 24.83
CA GLY A 158 -0.16 -5.11 23.69
C GLY A 158 1.34 -5.17 24.00
N LYS A 159 1.75 -5.53 25.23
CA LYS A 159 3.15 -5.43 25.66
C LYS A 159 3.98 -6.50 24.96
N GLN A 160 4.93 -6.06 24.14
CA GLN A 160 5.86 -6.93 23.42
C GLN A 160 6.99 -7.42 24.33
N ASN A 161 7.28 -8.72 24.27
CA ASN A 161 8.39 -9.35 24.98
C ASN A 161 9.62 -9.36 24.05
N LYS A 162 10.45 -8.32 24.14
CA LYS A 162 11.73 -8.26 23.42
C LYS A 162 12.85 -8.79 24.33
N ALA A 163 13.60 -9.78 23.85
CA ALA A 163 14.83 -10.20 24.50
C ALA A 163 15.82 -9.02 24.51
N LYS A 164 16.45 -8.75 25.65
CA LYS A 164 17.53 -7.76 25.72
C LYS A 164 18.77 -8.33 25.03
N SER A 165 19.25 -7.65 24.01
CA SER A 165 20.52 -7.94 23.35
C SER A 165 21.61 -7.05 23.94
N SER A 166 22.83 -7.58 24.10
CA SER A 166 24.03 -6.81 24.49
C SER A 166 24.65 -6.06 23.32
N THR A 167 24.22 -6.34 22.08
CA THR A 167 24.72 -5.70 20.85
C THR A 167 23.58 -5.10 20.04
N LEU A 168 23.91 -4.12 19.19
CA LEU A 168 22.99 -3.50 18.26
C LEU A 168 22.57 -4.49 17.16
N SER A 169 21.42 -4.22 16.51
CA SER A 169 21.01 -4.99 15.34
C SER A 169 21.86 -4.62 14.12
N TYR A 170 21.93 -5.51 13.12
CA TYR A 170 22.56 -5.21 11.84
C TYR A 170 21.95 -3.95 11.20
N THR A 171 20.63 -3.77 11.27
CA THR A 171 19.94 -2.57 10.81
C THR A 171 20.48 -1.30 11.47
N GLN A 172 20.74 -1.35 12.78
CA GLN A 172 21.28 -0.20 13.52
C GLN A 172 22.74 0.07 13.15
N TYR A 173 23.59 -0.95 13.07
CA TYR A 173 24.97 -0.79 12.62
C TYR A 173 25.05 -0.24 11.18
N PHE A 174 24.18 -0.72 10.28
CA PHE A 174 24.07 -0.22 8.91
C PHE A 174 23.68 1.26 8.90
N ALA A 175 22.62 1.64 9.61
CA ALA A 175 22.15 3.02 9.65
C ALA A 175 23.20 3.99 10.20
N GLU A 176 23.87 3.64 11.31
CA GLU A 176 24.92 4.47 11.91
C GLU A 176 26.13 4.62 11.00
N SER A 177 26.55 3.54 10.34
CA SER A 177 27.67 3.58 9.39
C SER A 177 27.32 4.43 8.17
N LEU A 178 26.12 4.24 7.60
CA LEU A 178 25.65 5.01 6.46
C LEU A 178 25.56 6.51 6.77
N ILE A 179 25.08 6.88 7.96
CA ILE A 179 25.03 8.29 8.41
C ILE A 179 26.43 8.89 8.49
N LYS A 180 27.41 8.16 9.06
CA LYS A 180 28.80 8.66 9.17
C LYS A 180 29.42 8.92 7.79
N GLU A 181 29.26 7.98 6.86
CA GLU A 181 29.74 8.17 5.48
C GLU A 181 29.02 9.35 4.80
N ALA A 182 27.71 9.48 5.04
CA ALA A 182 26.87 10.56 4.56
C ALA A 182 27.22 11.96 5.10
N GLU A 183 27.86 12.04 6.28
CA GLU A 183 28.37 13.30 6.86
C GLU A 183 29.67 13.74 6.19
N ILE A 184 30.48 12.79 5.69
CA ILE A 184 31.73 13.07 4.99
C ILE A 184 31.46 13.46 3.53
N GLY A 185 30.54 12.78 2.86
CA GLY A 185 30.24 12.96 1.44
C GLY A 185 28.82 13.47 1.16
N ASN A 186 28.69 14.42 0.22
CA ASN A 186 27.39 14.93 -0.21
C ASN A 186 26.66 14.06 -1.25
N LYS A 187 27.34 13.04 -1.81
CA LYS A 187 26.82 12.17 -2.88
C LYS A 187 26.02 10.95 -2.40
N ILE A 188 25.93 10.71 -1.09
CA ILE A 188 25.24 9.52 -0.58
C ILE A 188 23.74 9.79 -0.51
N VAL A 189 22.98 9.09 -1.34
CA VAL A 189 21.52 9.09 -1.35
C VAL A 189 21.02 7.70 -0.96
N ALA A 190 19.94 7.65 -0.18
CA ALA A 190 19.22 6.42 0.13
C ALA A 190 17.86 6.37 -0.58
N ILE A 191 17.46 5.16 -0.94
CA ILE A 191 16.15 4.87 -1.51
C ILE A 191 15.61 3.65 -0.76
N HIS A 192 14.35 3.70 -0.35
CA HIS A 192 13.66 2.54 0.21
C HIS A 192 12.26 2.38 -0.39
N ALA A 193 11.79 1.14 -0.44
CA ALA A 193 10.44 0.82 -0.91
C ALA A 193 9.50 0.62 0.28
N ALA A 194 8.97 1.71 0.85
CA ALA A 194 8.15 1.72 2.07
C ALA A 194 8.79 1.07 3.31
N MET A 195 10.10 0.78 3.29
CA MET A 195 10.80 0.01 4.33
C MET A 195 11.71 0.86 5.23
N GLY A 196 11.39 2.15 5.44
CA GLY A 196 12.26 3.09 6.17
C GLY A 196 12.69 2.60 7.56
N GLY A 197 11.74 2.15 8.38
CA GLY A 197 12.05 1.62 9.73
C GLY A 197 12.74 0.25 9.72
N GLY A 198 12.31 -0.66 8.85
CA GLY A 198 12.90 -2.01 8.75
C GLY A 198 14.34 -2.02 8.23
N THR A 199 14.70 -1.05 7.40
CA THR A 199 16.05 -0.86 6.84
C THR A 199 16.91 0.09 7.66
N GLY A 200 16.33 0.83 8.61
CA GLY A 200 17.04 1.89 9.35
C GLY A 200 17.28 3.16 8.54
N LEU A 201 16.77 3.24 7.30
CA LEU A 201 16.89 4.44 6.47
C LEU A 201 16.07 5.62 7.00
N ASN A 202 15.10 5.38 7.88
CA ASN A 202 14.43 6.43 8.64
C ASN A 202 15.41 7.27 9.49
N TYR A 203 16.49 6.68 10.00
CA TYR A 203 17.53 7.44 10.72
C TYR A 203 18.30 8.37 9.79
N LEU A 204 18.67 7.90 8.60
CA LEU A 204 19.33 8.73 7.59
C LEU A 204 18.38 9.84 7.12
N GLN A 205 17.12 9.52 6.83
CA GLN A 205 16.09 10.48 6.42
C GLN A 205 15.91 11.59 7.46
N LYS A 206 15.93 11.25 8.76
CA LYS A 206 15.85 12.25 9.84
C LYS A 206 17.04 13.21 9.83
N ARG A 207 18.24 12.73 9.48
CA ARG A 207 19.48 13.53 9.44
C ARG A 207 19.64 14.30 8.12
N PHE A 208 19.24 13.69 7.01
CA PHE A 208 19.36 14.20 5.63
C PHE A 208 18.03 14.06 4.88
N PRO A 209 17.02 14.90 5.16
CA PRO A 209 15.67 14.76 4.61
C PRO A 209 15.61 14.77 3.08
N TYR A 210 16.51 15.51 2.43
CA TYR A 210 16.56 15.66 0.97
C TYR A 210 17.40 14.59 0.27
N ARG A 211 17.97 13.62 1.00
CA ARG A 211 18.81 12.55 0.45
C ARG A 211 18.29 11.15 0.77
N CYS A 212 17.02 11.04 1.15
CA CYS A 212 16.36 9.75 1.37
C CYS A 212 14.98 9.76 0.71
N PHE A 213 14.77 8.83 -0.22
CA PHE A 213 13.55 8.75 -1.02
C PHE A 213 12.75 7.49 -0.69
N ASP A 214 11.45 7.66 -0.43
CA ASP A 214 10.50 6.55 -0.33
C ASP A 214 9.75 6.40 -1.64
N VAL A 215 9.87 5.25 -2.30
CA VAL A 215 9.17 4.96 -3.55
C VAL A 215 7.86 4.20 -3.37
N GLY A 216 7.43 3.96 -2.13
CA GLY A 216 6.29 3.09 -1.84
C GLY A 216 6.63 1.60 -2.06
N ILE A 217 5.63 0.73 -2.24
CA ILE A 217 5.87 -0.71 -2.48
C ILE A 217 6.19 -0.96 -3.96
N VAL A 218 7.30 -0.39 -4.43
CA VAL A 218 7.70 -0.43 -5.84
C VAL A 218 9.21 -0.65 -5.97
N GLU A 219 9.68 -1.84 -5.60
CA GLU A 219 11.10 -2.21 -5.60
C GLU A 219 11.74 -2.09 -6.98
N GLN A 220 10.99 -2.44 -8.04
CA GLN A 220 11.44 -2.29 -9.43
C GLN A 220 11.75 -0.82 -9.77
N HIS A 221 10.90 0.11 -9.31
CA HIS A 221 11.14 1.54 -9.47
C HIS A 221 12.31 2.00 -8.61
N ALA A 222 12.46 1.50 -7.38
CA ALA A 222 13.60 1.82 -6.52
C ALA A 222 14.94 1.57 -7.22
N VAL A 223 15.08 0.40 -7.87
CA VAL A 223 16.31 0.00 -8.56
C VAL A 223 16.57 0.87 -9.80
N THR A 224 15.56 1.10 -10.64
CA THR A 224 15.70 1.94 -11.84
C THR A 224 15.96 3.41 -11.47
N PHE A 225 15.34 3.91 -10.39
CA PHE A 225 15.60 5.24 -9.87
C PHE A 225 17.04 5.37 -9.36
N ALA A 226 17.54 4.36 -8.63
CA ALA A 226 18.94 4.31 -8.22
C ALA A 226 19.89 4.34 -9.42
N ALA A 227 19.58 3.60 -10.48
CA ALA A 227 20.38 3.59 -11.70
C ALA A 227 20.45 4.97 -12.36
N GLY A 228 19.32 5.67 -12.49
CA GLY A 228 19.29 7.03 -13.04
C GLY A 228 20.06 8.06 -12.20
N LEU A 229 19.99 7.96 -10.87
CA LEU A 229 20.83 8.79 -9.99
C LEU A 229 22.32 8.48 -10.18
N ALA A 230 22.67 7.20 -10.33
CA ALA A 230 24.05 6.79 -10.53
C ALA A 230 24.64 7.25 -11.87
N THR A 231 23.83 7.43 -12.92
CA THR A 231 24.34 7.91 -14.23
C THR A 231 24.64 9.40 -14.23
N GLU A 232 23.85 10.21 -13.54
CA GLU A 232 24.02 11.68 -13.50
C GLU A 232 24.93 12.14 -12.37
N GLY A 233 25.11 11.30 -11.33
CA GLY A 233 25.84 11.65 -10.12
C GLY A 233 24.98 12.46 -9.16
N PRO A 234 24.66 11.92 -7.96
CA PRO A 234 24.06 12.71 -6.88
C PRO A 234 25.03 13.72 -6.26
#